data_AF-A0A7J9DHN6-F1
#
_entry.id   AF-A0A7J9DHN6-F1
#
_cell.length_a   1.000
_cell.length_b   1.000
_cell.length_c   1.000
_cell.angle_alpha   90.00
_cell.angle_beta   90.00
_cell.angle_gamma   90.00
#
_symmetry.space_group_name_H-M   'P 1'
#
loop_
_entity.id
_entity.type
_entity.pdbx_description
1 polymer ?
#
loop_
_entity_poly.entity_id
_entity_poly.type
_entity_poly.pdbx_seq_one_letter_code
_entity_poly.pdbx_strand_id
1 'polypeptide(L)'
;MEGGGELTLKWNECWQICHWKGAMKSILANLWHPHGVTISDLSEKRFMFKFYYEIDFDRFLEGSPWTFNGHLLVFHSVRKGEDPMVVPLIFVDFWVQIHNLPFGLILEVMGRQFGNFIGTFLEYDMKAMGRGFRGYMRVSVQVDIRDPLKRCNKII
;
A
#
# COMPACT_ATOMS: atom_id res chain seq x y z
N MET A 1 -27.15 36.04 18.58
CA MET A 1 -26.16 36.48 17.58
C MET A 1 -24.82 35.99 18.07
N GLU A 2 -24.11 35.29 17.18
CA GLU A 2 -22.69 34.91 17.24
C GLU A 2 -22.27 33.98 18.40
N GLY A 3 -21.81 32.76 18.18
CA GLY A 3 -21.07 32.24 17.03
C GLY A 3 -19.71 31.79 17.54
N GLY A 4 -19.54 30.49 17.76
CA GLY A 4 -18.29 29.95 18.28
C GLY A 4 -18.37 28.46 18.60
N GLY A 5 -19.02 27.68 17.72
CA GLY A 5 -18.90 26.23 17.74
C GLY A 5 -17.47 25.89 17.36
N GLU A 6 -16.62 25.62 18.34
CA GLU A 6 -15.29 25.08 18.13
C GLU A 6 -15.44 23.62 17.69
N LEU A 7 -15.70 23.43 16.39
CA LEU A 7 -15.48 22.16 15.73
C LEU A 7 -13.97 21.97 15.63
N THR A 8 -13.35 21.44 16.69
CA THR A 8 -12.02 20.85 16.61
C THR A 8 -12.15 19.58 15.76
N LEU A 9 -12.16 19.77 14.44
CA LEU A 9 -12.10 18.70 13.47
C LEU A 9 -10.86 17.86 13.82
N LYS A 10 -11.11 16.60 14.20
CA LYS A 10 -10.09 15.59 14.47
C LYS A 10 -9.19 15.50 13.24
N TRP A 11 -7.95 15.94 13.36
CA TRP A 11 -6.93 15.75 12.35
C TRP A 11 -6.41 14.31 12.46
N ASN A 12 -6.61 13.55 11.39
CA ASN A 12 -6.30 12.12 11.31
C ASN A 12 -4.78 11.94 11.32
N GLU A 13 -4.29 11.21 12.30
CA GLU A 13 -2.89 10.85 12.36
C GLU A 13 -2.64 9.67 11.42
N CYS A 14 -2.04 9.92 10.25
CA CYS A 14 -1.59 8.88 9.31
C CYS A 14 -0.18 8.43 9.71
N TRP A 15 -0.10 7.28 10.36
CA TRP A 15 1.11 6.68 10.89
C TRP A 15 1.46 5.41 10.10
N GLN A 16 2.74 5.18 9.77
CA GLN A 16 3.19 3.93 9.17
C GLN A 16 4.38 3.33 9.91
N ILE A 17 4.40 2.02 10.11
CA ILE A 17 5.57 1.32 10.68
C ILE A 17 6.24 0.48 9.60
N CYS A 18 7.57 0.52 9.47
CA CYS A 18 8.34 -0.36 8.58
C CYS A 18 9.54 -1.00 9.28
N HIS A 19 10.24 -2.00 8.70
CA HIS A 19 11.41 -2.67 9.32
C HIS A 19 12.78 -2.00 8.88
N TRP A 20 14.01 -2.50 9.19
CA TRP A 20 15.37 -2.19 8.59
C TRP A 20 16.39 -1.13 9.20
N LYS A 21 17.45 -0.68 8.47
CA LYS A 21 18.72 -0.04 8.99
C LYS A 21 18.93 1.44 8.58
N GLY A 22 19.66 2.21 9.41
CA GLY A 22 19.73 3.69 9.46
C GLY A 22 20.18 4.54 8.24
N ALA A 23 20.68 3.99 7.14
CA ALA A 23 21.01 4.77 5.93
C ALA A 23 19.77 5.15 5.07
N MET A 24 18.60 4.69 5.49
CA MET A 24 17.37 4.74 4.71
C MET A 24 16.61 6.07 4.85
N LYS A 25 16.78 6.81 5.96
CA LYS A 25 16.08 8.08 6.19
C LYS A 25 16.32 9.09 5.06
N SER A 26 17.57 9.26 4.64
CA SER A 26 17.92 10.18 3.56
C SER A 26 17.48 9.67 2.19
N ILE A 27 17.61 8.37 1.92
CA ILE A 27 17.26 7.81 0.60
C ILE A 27 15.75 7.76 0.39
N LEU A 28 14.95 7.46 1.42
CA LEU A 28 13.49 7.48 1.31
C LEU A 28 12.92 8.89 1.21
N ALA A 29 13.45 9.83 2.00
CA ALA A 29 13.10 11.24 1.85
C ALA A 29 13.40 11.73 0.42
N ASN A 30 14.52 11.27 -0.18
CA ASN A 30 14.86 11.58 -1.56
C ASN A 30 14.09 10.76 -2.60
N LEU A 31 13.63 9.55 -2.30
CA LEU A 31 12.90 8.72 -3.27
C LEU A 31 11.45 9.20 -3.40
N TRP A 32 10.83 9.55 -2.29
CA TRP A 32 9.42 9.93 -2.23
C TRP A 32 9.20 11.44 -2.38
N HIS A 33 10.24 12.26 -2.21
CA HIS A 33 10.17 13.72 -2.20
C HIS A 33 8.93 14.24 -1.44
N PRO A 34 8.69 13.79 -0.21
CA PRO A 34 7.51 14.23 0.54
C PRO A 34 7.67 15.72 0.86
N HIS A 35 6.58 16.46 0.75
CA HIS A 35 6.52 17.85 1.18
C HIS A 35 6.71 17.96 2.70
N GLY A 36 6.40 16.89 3.44
CA GLY A 36 6.77 16.77 4.85
C GLY A 36 6.59 15.37 5.41
N VAL A 37 7.68 14.76 5.88
CA VAL A 37 7.67 13.49 6.63
C VAL A 37 8.62 13.56 7.82
N THR A 38 8.19 13.03 8.97
CA THR A 38 9.08 12.74 10.10
C THR A 38 9.25 11.25 10.26
N ILE A 39 10.50 10.82 10.48
CA ILE A 39 10.85 9.41 10.65
C ILE A 39 11.41 9.21 12.06
N SER A 40 10.72 8.43 12.88
CA SER A 40 11.14 8.04 14.23
C SER A 40 11.60 6.58 14.23
N ASP A 41 12.69 6.29 14.95
CA ASP A 41 13.10 4.91 15.22
C ASP A 41 12.29 4.37 16.41
N LEU A 42 11.63 3.24 16.23
CA LEU A 42 10.80 2.59 17.27
C LEU A 42 11.52 1.42 17.94
N SER A 43 12.79 1.14 17.59
CA SER A 43 13.56 -0.05 17.97
C SER A 43 13.14 -1.35 17.27
N GLU A 44 13.87 -2.45 17.49
CA GLU A 44 13.64 -3.76 16.83
C GLU A 44 13.61 -3.69 15.29
N LYS A 45 14.44 -2.80 14.74
CA LYS A 45 14.47 -2.45 13.32
C LYS A 45 13.14 -1.86 12.84
N ARG A 46 12.25 -1.35 13.70
CA ARG A 46 11.00 -0.70 13.30
C ARG A 46 11.17 0.82 13.19
N PHE A 47 10.53 1.45 12.22
CA PHE A 47 10.47 2.92 12.09
C PHE A 47 9.05 3.38 11.90
N MET A 48 8.72 4.51 12.52
CA MET A 48 7.48 5.23 12.30
C MET A 48 7.67 6.36 11.29
N PHE A 49 6.80 6.44 10.30
CA PHE A 49 6.68 7.57 9.39
C PHE A 49 5.41 8.35 9.76
N LYS A 50 5.59 9.64 9.95
CA LYS A 50 4.51 10.60 10.11
C LYS A 50 4.49 11.50 8.88
N PHE A 51 3.50 11.31 8.03
CA PHE A 51 3.27 12.19 6.89
C PHE A 51 2.48 13.42 7.34
N TYR A 52 2.89 14.61 6.89
CA TYR A 52 2.19 15.86 7.19
C TYR A 52 1.07 16.16 6.21
N TYR A 53 1.17 15.63 4.99
CA TYR A 53 0.21 15.83 3.93
C TYR A 53 -0.31 14.48 3.43
N GLU A 54 -1.64 14.37 3.31
CA GLU A 54 -2.32 13.17 2.82
C GLU A 54 -1.85 12.79 1.41
N ILE A 55 -1.58 13.78 0.56
CA ILE A 55 -1.07 13.53 -0.80
C ILE A 55 0.28 12.79 -0.81
N ASP A 56 1.17 13.06 0.16
CA ASP A 56 2.44 12.35 0.25
C ASP A 56 2.22 10.90 0.73
N PHE A 57 1.24 10.71 1.62
CA PHE A 57 0.83 9.41 2.10
C PHE A 57 0.19 8.56 0.99
N ASP A 58 -0.73 9.13 0.22
CA ASP A 58 -1.38 8.46 -0.91
C ASP A 58 -0.37 8.08 -1.99
N ARG A 59 0.57 8.98 -2.31
CA ARG A 59 1.67 8.69 -3.26
C ARG A 59 2.57 7.55 -2.75
N PHE A 60 2.84 7.53 -1.46
CA PHE A 60 3.59 6.45 -0.84
C PHE A 60 2.84 5.12 -0.96
N LEU A 61 1.53 5.08 -0.69
CA LEU A 61 0.74 3.86 -0.86
C LEU A 61 0.64 3.41 -2.32
N GLU A 62 0.38 4.33 -3.25
CA GLU A 62 0.20 4.03 -4.68
C GLU A 62 1.48 3.45 -5.30
N GLY A 63 2.66 3.85 -4.81
CA GLY A 63 3.95 3.32 -5.25
C GLY A 63 4.32 1.94 -4.69
N SER A 64 3.50 1.34 -3.82
CA SER A 64 3.71 -0.02 -3.33
C SER A 64 3.72 -1.06 -4.47
N PRO A 65 4.56 -2.11 -4.42
CA PRO A 65 5.51 -2.43 -3.36
C PRO A 65 6.83 -1.65 -3.46
N TRP A 66 7.34 -1.20 -2.32
CA TRP A 66 8.65 -0.55 -2.26
C TRP A 66 9.76 -1.55 -2.01
N THR A 67 10.92 -1.33 -2.63
CA THR A 67 12.14 -2.10 -2.34
C THR A 67 13.29 -1.16 -2.03
N PHE A 68 14.17 -1.57 -1.13
CA PHE A 68 15.40 -0.86 -0.80
C PHE A 68 16.55 -1.86 -0.68
N ASN A 69 17.64 -1.64 -1.42
CA ASN A 69 18.79 -2.54 -1.47
C ASN A 69 18.41 -4.02 -1.71
N GLY A 70 17.42 -4.27 -2.58
CA GLY A 70 16.93 -5.62 -2.89
C GLY A 70 16.06 -6.26 -1.81
N HIS A 71 15.72 -5.55 -0.74
CA HIS A 71 14.80 -5.99 0.30
C HIS A 71 13.44 -5.31 0.16
N LEU A 72 12.37 -6.09 0.32
CA LEU A 72 10.99 -5.60 0.29
C LEU A 72 10.68 -4.74 1.53
N LEU A 73 10.06 -3.58 1.32
CA LEU A 73 9.54 -2.78 2.40
C LEU A 73 8.12 -3.24 2.76
N VAL A 74 7.96 -3.74 3.96
CA VAL A 74 6.69 -4.07 4.60
C VAL A 74 6.25 -2.95 5.54
N PHE A 75 5.07 -2.39 5.31
CA PHE A 75 4.54 -1.31 6.14
C PHE A 75 3.07 -1.48 6.47
N HIS A 76 2.64 -0.86 7.58
CA HIS A 76 1.26 -0.91 8.06
C HIS A 76 0.76 0.45 8.52
N SER A 77 -0.49 0.75 8.18
CA SER A 77 -1.20 1.95 8.61
C SER A 77 -1.70 1.85 10.03
N VAL A 78 -0.97 2.48 10.96
CA VAL A 78 -1.27 2.42 12.38
C VAL A 78 -2.55 3.17 12.66
N ARG A 79 -3.52 2.45 13.21
CA ARG A 79 -4.81 3.01 13.58
C ARG A 79 -4.72 3.68 14.93
N LYS A 80 -5.65 4.60 15.20
CA LYS A 80 -5.73 5.25 16.52
C LYS A 80 -5.89 4.20 17.62
N GLY A 81 -4.99 4.21 18.59
CA GLY A 81 -4.98 3.27 19.72
C GLY A 81 -4.31 1.94 19.45
N GLU A 82 -3.76 1.72 18.25
CA GLU A 82 -2.96 0.54 17.93
C GLU A 82 -1.51 0.74 18.41
N ASP A 83 -0.94 -0.29 19.05
CA ASP A 83 0.46 -0.25 19.47
C ASP A 83 1.37 -0.68 18.30
N PRO A 84 2.22 0.23 17.78
CA PRO A 84 3.06 -0.05 16.62
C PRO A 84 4.11 -1.15 16.83
N MET A 85 4.44 -1.49 18.08
CA MET A 85 5.43 -2.53 18.36
C MET A 85 4.86 -3.93 18.20
N VAL A 86 3.55 -4.11 18.43
CA VAL A 86 2.89 -5.43 18.37
C VAL A 86 2.22 -5.72 17.03
N VAL A 87 2.07 -4.72 16.15
CA VAL A 87 1.49 -4.92 14.82
C VAL A 87 2.35 -5.90 14.00
N PRO A 88 1.75 -6.95 13.42
CA PRO A 88 2.47 -7.86 12.56
C PRO A 88 2.72 -7.23 11.18
N LEU A 89 4.00 -7.02 10.85
CA LEU A 89 4.44 -6.57 9.53
C LEU A 89 4.64 -7.77 8.60
N ILE A 90 3.52 -8.33 8.13
CA ILE A 90 3.49 -9.56 7.31
C ILE A 90 2.68 -9.40 6.02
N PHE A 91 2.06 -8.25 5.81
CA PHE A 91 1.22 -7.99 4.64
C PHE A 91 1.88 -6.94 3.76
N VAL A 92 1.84 -7.16 2.45
CA VAL A 92 2.33 -6.20 1.44
C VAL A 92 1.34 -6.11 0.29
N ASP A 93 1.09 -4.88 -0.15
CA ASP A 93 0.19 -4.60 -1.26
C ASP A 93 0.97 -4.63 -2.58
N PHE A 94 0.53 -5.49 -3.49
CA PHE A 94 1.11 -5.68 -4.81
C PHE A 94 0.12 -5.31 -5.90
N TRP A 95 0.59 -4.56 -6.89
CA TRP A 95 -0.09 -4.47 -8.17
C TRP A 95 0.25 -5.70 -9.03
N VAL A 96 -0.74 -6.56 -9.25
CA VAL A 96 -0.62 -7.77 -10.06
C VAL A 96 -1.26 -7.56 -11.42
N GLN A 97 -0.56 -7.98 -12.47
CA GLN A 97 -1.10 -8.08 -13.82
C GLN A 97 -1.57 -9.51 -14.10
N ILE A 98 -2.81 -9.63 -14.57
CA ILE A 98 -3.45 -10.87 -14.98
C ILE A 98 -3.53 -10.87 -16.50
N HIS A 99 -2.78 -11.78 -17.11
CA HIS A 99 -2.63 -11.91 -18.56
C HIS A 99 -3.47 -13.07 -19.10
N ASN A 100 -3.58 -13.17 -20.44
CA ASN A 100 -4.23 -14.27 -21.16
C ASN A 100 -5.72 -14.44 -20.81
N LEU A 101 -6.42 -13.33 -20.52
CA LEU A 101 -7.86 -13.35 -20.31
C LEU A 101 -8.59 -13.39 -21.65
N PRO A 102 -9.55 -14.31 -21.85
CA PRO A 102 -10.43 -14.30 -23.00
C PRO A 102 -11.13 -12.94 -23.19
N PHE A 103 -11.42 -12.60 -24.44
CA PHE A 103 -12.10 -11.36 -24.78
C PHE A 103 -13.48 -11.32 -24.09
N GLY A 104 -13.76 -10.25 -23.33
CA GLY A 104 -14.99 -10.11 -22.54
C GLY A 104 -14.90 -10.48 -21.05
N LEU A 105 -13.78 -11.06 -20.58
CA LEU A 105 -13.56 -11.38 -19.15
C LEU A 105 -12.78 -10.30 -18.37
N ILE A 106 -12.52 -9.15 -18.99
CA ILE A 106 -11.92 -8.00 -18.30
C ILE A 106 -13.01 -7.17 -17.61
N LEU A 107 -13.56 -7.74 -16.55
CA LEU A 107 -14.58 -7.12 -15.69
C LEU A 107 -14.02 -6.98 -14.27
N GLU A 108 -14.43 -5.93 -13.56
CA GLU A 108 -14.03 -5.72 -12.16
C GLU A 108 -14.36 -6.95 -11.29
N VAL A 109 -15.51 -7.58 -11.53
CA VAL A 109 -15.95 -8.79 -10.82
C VAL A 109 -14.93 -9.93 -10.97
N MET A 110 -14.41 -10.13 -12.19
CA MET A 110 -13.37 -11.13 -12.44
C MET A 110 -12.05 -10.74 -11.79
N GLY A 111 -11.69 -9.44 -11.82
CA GLY A 111 -10.50 -8.95 -11.13
C GLY A 111 -10.54 -9.14 -9.63
N ARG A 112 -11.70 -8.92 -9.00
CA ARG A 112 -11.92 -9.23 -7.59
C ARG A 112 -11.76 -10.72 -7.30
N GLN A 113 -12.32 -11.60 -8.14
CA GLN A 113 -12.17 -13.04 -7.99
C GLN A 113 -10.69 -13.48 -8.09
N PHE A 114 -9.97 -13.02 -9.11
CA PHE A 114 -8.54 -13.34 -9.25
C PHE A 114 -7.69 -12.73 -8.13
N GLY A 115 -7.98 -11.49 -7.73
CA GLY A 115 -7.29 -10.83 -6.62
C GLY A 115 -7.46 -11.60 -5.32
N ASN A 116 -8.70 -12.00 -5.00
CA ASN A 116 -9.02 -12.81 -3.83
C ASN A 116 -8.44 -14.23 -3.88
N PHE A 117 -8.16 -14.73 -5.08
CA PHE A 117 -7.42 -15.98 -5.20
C PHE A 117 -5.95 -15.79 -4.81
N ILE A 118 -5.32 -14.68 -5.21
CA ILE A 118 -3.90 -14.41 -4.97
C ILE A 118 -3.66 -14.05 -3.50
N GLY A 119 -4.51 -13.20 -2.93
CA GLY A 119 -4.45 -12.69 -1.57
C GLY A 119 -5.77 -12.00 -1.21
N THR A 120 -5.74 -10.87 -0.53
CA THR A 120 -6.93 -10.04 -0.29
C THR A 120 -7.03 -8.96 -1.37
N PHE A 121 -8.08 -8.98 -2.19
CA PHE A 121 -8.30 -7.95 -3.19
C PHE A 121 -8.51 -6.57 -2.53
N LEU A 122 -7.80 -5.56 -3.03
CA LEU A 122 -7.92 -4.17 -2.59
C LEU A 122 -8.63 -3.31 -3.62
N GLU A 123 -8.09 -3.29 -4.85
CA GLU A 123 -8.53 -2.36 -5.88
C GLU A 123 -8.38 -2.96 -7.28
N TYR A 124 -9.24 -2.51 -8.19
CA TYR A 124 -9.14 -2.76 -9.62
C TYR A 124 -8.67 -1.49 -10.34
N ASP A 125 -7.67 -1.58 -11.23
CA ASP A 125 -7.13 -0.42 -11.96
C ASP A 125 -8.11 0.07 -13.04
N MET A 126 -9.12 0.84 -12.63
CA MET A 126 -10.10 1.44 -13.54
C MET A 126 -9.46 2.49 -14.46
N LYS A 127 -8.39 3.17 -14.01
CA LYS A 127 -7.69 4.21 -14.78
C LYS A 127 -6.99 3.62 -16.01
N ALA A 128 -6.54 2.35 -15.94
CA ALA A 128 -5.96 1.66 -17.08
C ALA A 128 -6.98 1.33 -18.19
N MET A 129 -8.25 1.06 -17.84
CA MET A 129 -9.31 0.70 -18.79
C MET A 129 -9.71 1.88 -19.70
N GLY A 130 -9.78 3.09 -19.14
CA GLY A 130 -10.12 4.30 -19.90
C GLY A 130 -9.10 4.68 -20.99
N ARG A 131 -7.91 4.08 -20.96
CA ARG A 131 -6.83 4.29 -21.95
C ARG A 131 -6.80 3.26 -23.08
N GLY A 132 -7.85 2.45 -23.22
CA GLY A 132 -7.95 1.38 -24.22
C GLY A 132 -7.43 0.03 -23.70
N PHE A 133 -7.97 -1.06 -24.25
CA PHE A 133 -7.65 -2.43 -23.86
C PHE A 133 -6.15 -2.73 -24.00
N ARG A 134 -5.49 -3.10 -22.90
CA ARG A 134 -4.03 -3.39 -22.87
C ARG A 134 -3.66 -4.87 -22.97
N GLY A 135 -4.62 -5.77 -23.18
CA GLY A 135 -4.38 -7.22 -23.23
C GLY A 135 -4.20 -7.89 -21.86
N TYR A 136 -4.30 -7.12 -20.77
CA TYR A 136 -4.23 -7.62 -19.41
C TYR A 136 -5.13 -6.80 -18.49
N MET A 137 -5.46 -7.41 -17.36
CA MET A 137 -6.12 -6.78 -16.23
C MET A 137 -5.08 -6.46 -15.15
N ARG A 138 -5.26 -5.37 -14.40
CA ARG A 138 -4.38 -5.04 -13.27
C ARG A 138 -5.21 -4.84 -12.01
N VAL A 139 -4.80 -5.52 -10.93
CA VAL A 139 -5.47 -5.46 -9.63
C VAL A 139 -4.45 -5.24 -8.52
N SER A 140 -4.83 -4.51 -7.48
CA SER A 140 -4.07 -4.39 -6.24
C SER A 140 -4.53 -5.47 -5.27
N VAL A 141 -3.57 -6.19 -4.71
CA VAL A 141 -3.81 -7.33 -3.81
C VAL A 141 -2.87 -7.24 -2.63
N GLN A 142 -3.41 -7.35 -1.42
CA GLN A 142 -2.64 -7.53 -0.20
C GLN A 142 -2.26 -8.99 -0.05
N VAL A 143 -0.96 -9.27 0.09
CA VAL A 143 -0.42 -10.62 0.16
C VAL A 143 0.28 -10.83 1.49
N ASP A 144 0.02 -11.98 2.13
CA ASP A 144 0.80 -12.45 3.28
C ASP A 144 2.16 -12.96 2.79
N ILE A 145 3.24 -12.29 3.20
CA ILE A 145 4.60 -12.62 2.75
C ILE A 145 5.18 -13.89 3.41
N ARG A 146 4.46 -14.48 4.37
CA ARG A 146 4.82 -15.78 4.96
C ARG A 146 4.48 -16.93 4.02
N ASP A 147 3.51 -16.71 3.14
CA ASP A 147 3.11 -17.68 2.13
C ASP A 147 3.90 -17.49 0.82
N PRO A 148 4.23 -18.58 0.11
CA PRO A 148 4.86 -18.46 -1.20
C PRO A 148 3.91 -17.79 -2.21
N LEU A 149 4.46 -16.90 -3.05
CA LEU A 149 3.70 -16.24 -4.10
C LEU A 149 3.08 -17.27 -5.06
N LYS A 150 1.77 -17.19 -5.27
CA LYS A 150 1.03 -18.02 -6.24
C LYS A 150 1.41 -17.59 -7.66
N ARG A 151 2.01 -18.49 -8.45
CA ARG A 151 2.58 -18.15 -9.77
C ARG A 151 1.65 -18.37 -10.96
N CYS A 152 0.72 -19.32 -10.90
CA CYS A 152 -0.16 -19.64 -12.03
C CYS A 152 -1.52 -20.17 -11.56
N ASN A 153 -2.56 -19.77 -12.29
CA ASN A 153 -3.87 -20.41 -12.26
C ASN A 153 -4.29 -20.83 -13.66
N LYS A 154 -4.84 -22.04 -13.78
CA LYS A 154 -5.61 -22.44 -14.96
C LYS A 154 -7.07 -22.07 -14.71
N ILE A 155 -7.64 -21.28 -15.61
CA ILE A 155 -9.08 -21.14 -15.72
C ILE A 155 -9.56 -22.43 -16.40
N ILE A 156 -10.30 -23.27 -15.67
CA ILE A 156 -10.97 -24.46 -16.21
C ILE A 156 -12.39 -24.07 -16.58
#